data_AF-W1V3Q3-F1
#
_entry.id   AF-W1V3Q3-F1
#
_cell.length_a   1.000
_cell.length_b   1.000
_cell.length_c   1.000
_cell.angle_alpha   90.00
_cell.angle_beta   90.00
_cell.angle_gamma   90.00
#
_symmetry.space_group_name_H-M   'P 1'
#
loop_
_entity.id
_entity.type
_entity.pdbx_description
1 polymer ?
#
loop_
_entity_poly.entity_id
_entity_poly.type
_entity_poly.pdbx_seq_one_letter_code
_entity_poly.pdbx_strand_id
1 'polypeptide(L)'
;YALDLQWKLSTLFETIEVKFTRGEGDATRFAKNACERGFDAVFCMGGDGTVNETVNGIAQGGFSCTFGFIPVGTVNDMSRALGIPQNPTQAIRRIDINETRTIDIGRCNDRYFCNNIAAGVIPKVVDEVTPKEKSILGPLAYFLRAGQALFTTKDYTYRIKTEDDDFICKSPLVLALLTNVV
;
A
#
# COMPACT_ATOMS: atom_id res chain seq x y z
N TYR A 1 0.16 14.37 -15.17
CA TYR A 1 -0.35 13.94 -13.84
C TYR A 1 0.27 14.72 -12.69
N ALA A 2 1.59 14.71 -12.46
CA ALA A 2 2.18 15.39 -11.30
C ALA A 2 1.87 16.90 -11.25
N LEU A 3 2.02 17.60 -12.39
CA LEU A 3 1.65 19.01 -12.51
C LEU A 3 0.13 19.24 -12.32
N ASP A 4 -0.71 18.35 -12.84
CA ASP A 4 -2.16 18.44 -12.68
C ASP A 4 -2.58 18.28 -11.22
N LEU A 5 -1.95 17.34 -10.50
CA LEU A 5 -2.16 17.15 -9.07
C LEU A 5 -1.70 18.38 -8.29
N GLN A 6 -0.49 18.87 -8.55
CA GLN A 6 0.02 20.07 -7.89
C GLN A 6 -0.91 21.27 -8.10
N TRP A 7 -1.38 21.47 -9.34
CA TRP A 7 -2.33 22.52 -9.66
C TRP A 7 -3.65 22.35 -8.92
N LYS A 8 -4.25 21.16 -8.94
CA LYS A 8 -5.49 20.87 -8.19
C LYS A 8 -5.31 21.15 -6.70
N LEU A 9 -4.23 20.68 -6.09
CA LEU A 9 -3.94 20.93 -4.68
C LEU A 9 -3.74 22.42 -4.39
N SER A 10 -3.15 23.19 -5.32
CA SER A 10 -2.94 24.65 -5.13
C SER A 10 -4.23 25.46 -5.06
N THR A 11 -5.35 24.87 -5.51
CA THR A 11 -6.68 25.46 -5.34
C THR A 11 -7.30 25.14 -3.99
N LEU A 12 -6.72 24.20 -3.22
CA LEU A 12 -7.28 23.65 -1.99
C LEU A 12 -6.43 23.98 -0.75
N PHE A 13 -5.12 24.21 -0.93
CA PHE A 13 -4.16 24.48 0.14
C PHE A 13 -3.38 25.76 -0.15
N GLU A 14 -3.10 26.54 0.89
CA GLU A 14 -2.30 27.77 0.80
C GLU A 14 -0.83 27.48 0.46
N THR A 15 -0.26 26.44 1.08
CA THR A 15 1.15 26.06 0.92
C THR A 15 1.26 24.62 0.44
N ILE A 16 2.13 24.39 -0.55
CA ILE A 16 2.40 23.07 -1.10
C ILE A 16 3.90 22.83 -1.21
N GLU A 17 4.33 21.67 -0.72
CA GLU A 17 5.69 21.18 -0.89
C GLU A 17 5.68 19.90 -1.72
N VAL A 18 6.38 19.92 -2.86
CA VAL A 18 6.48 18.76 -3.76
C VAL A 18 7.80 18.04 -3.52
N LYS A 19 7.73 16.72 -3.28
CA LYS A 19 8.88 15.83 -3.15
C LYS A 19 8.83 14.74 -4.21
N PHE A 20 9.98 14.43 -4.79
CA PHE A 20 10.15 13.31 -5.70
C PHE A 20 10.98 12.23 -5.00
N THR A 21 10.43 11.03 -4.90
CA THR A 21 11.13 9.84 -4.39
C THR A 21 12.24 9.42 -5.35
N ARG A 22 13.37 9.00 -4.81
CA ARG A 22 14.53 8.47 -5.54
C ARG A 22 14.80 7.01 -5.21
N GLY A 23 14.30 6.52 -4.08
CA GLY A 23 14.43 5.13 -3.67
C GLY A 23 13.46 4.73 -2.56
N GLU A 24 13.58 3.48 -2.14
CA GLU A 24 12.81 2.88 -1.05
C GLU A 24 12.95 3.69 0.24
N GLY A 25 11.83 3.88 0.94
CA GLY A 25 11.75 4.60 2.21
C GLY A 25 11.69 6.12 2.10
N ASP A 26 11.86 6.69 0.91
CA ASP A 26 11.74 8.14 0.71
C ASP A 26 10.33 8.64 1.05
N ALA A 27 9.28 7.93 0.63
CA ALA A 27 7.91 8.36 0.90
C ALA A 27 7.60 8.28 2.41
N THR A 28 8.09 7.25 3.10
CA THR A 28 8.02 7.15 4.57
C THR A 28 8.66 8.37 5.24
N ARG A 29 9.89 8.71 4.85
CA ARG A 29 10.62 9.84 5.44
C ARG A 29 9.93 11.18 5.16
N PHE A 30 9.46 11.40 3.93
CA PHE A 30 8.80 12.65 3.56
C PHE A 30 7.46 12.81 4.29
N ALA A 31 6.66 11.75 4.37
CA ALA A 31 5.38 11.79 5.06
C ALA A 31 5.53 12.01 6.57
N LYS A 32 6.49 11.32 7.22
CA LYS A 32 6.83 11.55 8.64
C LYS A 32 7.22 13.01 8.88
N ASN A 33 8.10 13.55 8.04
CA ASN A 33 8.54 14.93 8.18
C ASN A 33 7.40 15.94 7.97
N ALA A 34 6.48 15.68 7.05
CA ALA A 34 5.30 16.53 6.85
C ALA A 34 4.40 16.54 8.10
N CYS A 35 4.14 15.37 8.70
CA CYS A 35 3.41 15.25 9.96
C CYS A 35 4.10 16.01 11.11
N GLU A 36 5.40 15.82 11.29
CA GLU A 36 6.18 16.48 12.34
C GLU A 36 6.25 18.00 12.18
N ARG A 37 6.14 18.49 10.93
CA ARG A 37 6.10 19.92 10.61
C ARG A 37 4.69 20.52 10.65
N GLY A 38 3.66 19.73 10.95
CA GLY A 38 2.29 20.20 11.09
C GLY A 38 1.58 20.51 9.78
N PHE A 39 1.89 19.78 8.69
CA PHE A 39 1.07 19.85 7.47
C PHE A 39 -0.34 19.29 7.74
N ASP A 40 -1.36 19.81 7.07
CA ASP A 40 -2.74 19.33 7.23
C ASP A 40 -2.97 17.98 6.52
N ALA A 41 -2.28 17.77 5.39
CA ALA A 41 -2.45 16.61 4.53
C ALA A 41 -1.17 16.18 3.82
N VAL A 42 -1.08 14.88 3.56
CA VAL A 42 -0.03 14.26 2.75
C VAL A 42 -0.68 13.57 1.56
N PHE A 43 -0.26 13.94 0.36
CA PHE A 43 -0.68 13.31 -0.89
C PHE A 43 0.48 12.52 -1.50
N CYS A 44 0.23 11.29 -1.94
CA CYS A 44 1.19 10.52 -2.73
C CYS A 44 0.66 10.21 -4.13
N MET A 45 1.56 10.08 -5.12
CA MET A 45 1.23 9.59 -6.46
C MET A 45 2.14 8.39 -6.73
N GLY A 46 1.58 7.19 -6.70
CA GLY A 46 2.36 5.96 -6.83
C GLY A 46 1.51 4.70 -6.95
N GLY A 47 2.16 3.55 -6.76
CA GLY A 47 1.51 2.25 -6.59
C GLY A 47 1.37 1.86 -5.11
N ASP A 48 1.01 0.61 -4.85
CA ASP A 48 0.74 0.11 -3.49
C ASP A 48 1.94 0.25 -2.54
N GLY A 49 3.17 0.08 -3.04
CA GLY A 49 4.39 0.29 -2.26
C GLY A 49 4.53 1.74 -1.77
N THR A 50 4.32 2.72 -2.66
CA THR A 50 4.39 4.15 -2.31
C THR A 50 3.28 4.53 -1.32
N VAL A 51 2.08 4.00 -1.53
CA VAL A 51 0.94 4.18 -0.60
C VAL A 51 1.30 3.61 0.77
N ASN A 52 1.84 2.40 0.83
CA ASN A 52 2.22 1.75 2.08
C ASN A 52 3.35 2.51 2.81
N GLU A 53 4.38 2.94 2.11
CA GLU A 53 5.44 3.78 2.68
C GLU A 53 4.88 5.08 3.25
N THR A 54 4.03 5.77 2.49
CA THR A 54 3.41 7.03 2.93
C THR A 54 2.61 6.84 4.21
N VAL A 55 1.75 5.81 4.27
CA VAL A 55 0.96 5.49 5.47
C VAL A 55 1.86 5.16 6.67
N ASN A 56 2.94 4.41 6.48
CA ASN A 56 3.91 4.16 7.55
C ASN A 56 4.57 5.45 8.03
N GLY A 57 4.91 6.38 7.12
CA GLY A 57 5.46 7.68 7.48
C GLY A 57 4.48 8.53 8.29
N ILE A 58 3.21 8.60 7.87
CA ILE A 58 2.15 9.29 8.62
C ILE A 58 1.98 8.69 10.01
N ALA A 59 1.98 7.36 10.11
CA ALA A 59 1.88 6.68 11.39
C ALA A 59 3.08 6.98 12.32
N GLN A 60 4.30 7.01 11.79
CA GLN A 60 5.50 7.40 12.54
C GLN A 60 5.50 8.88 12.93
N GLY A 61 4.77 9.72 12.21
CA GLY A 61 4.53 11.13 12.51
C GLY A 61 3.36 11.38 13.46
N GLY A 62 2.70 10.33 13.98
CA GLY A 62 1.63 10.45 14.97
C GLY A 62 0.22 10.63 14.40
N PHE A 63 -0.03 10.25 13.14
CA PHE A 63 -1.35 10.34 12.49
C PHE A 63 -1.94 11.76 12.46
N SER A 64 -1.10 12.78 12.39
CA SER A 64 -1.54 14.18 12.40
C SER A 64 -2.02 14.71 11.04
N CYS A 65 -1.72 14.01 9.93
CA CYS A 65 -2.10 14.45 8.59
C CYS A 65 -3.22 13.58 8.00
N THR A 66 -4.13 14.22 7.24
CA THR A 66 -5.03 13.51 6.33
C THR A 66 -4.25 12.89 5.18
N PHE A 67 -4.64 11.70 4.73
CA PHE A 67 -3.97 11.01 3.63
C PHE A 67 -4.80 11.03 2.35
N GLY A 68 -4.18 11.41 1.23
CA GLY A 68 -4.74 11.24 -0.11
C GLY A 68 -3.75 10.59 -1.06
N PHE A 69 -4.23 9.93 -2.12
CA PHE A 69 -3.33 9.34 -3.10
C PHE A 69 -3.91 9.23 -4.50
N ILE A 70 -3.03 9.27 -5.49
CA ILE A 70 -3.35 9.07 -6.91
C ILE A 70 -2.76 7.74 -7.37
N PRO A 71 -3.59 6.77 -7.80
CA PRO A 71 -3.13 5.47 -8.24
C PRO A 71 -2.49 5.57 -9.63
N VAL A 72 -1.17 5.36 -9.71
CA VAL A 72 -0.43 5.28 -10.99
C VAL A 72 0.32 3.96 -11.15
N GLY A 73 0.22 3.05 -10.18
CA GLY A 73 0.78 1.70 -10.26
C GLY A 73 -0.09 0.76 -11.10
N THR A 74 0.31 -0.51 -11.15
CA THR A 74 -0.40 -1.55 -11.93
C THR A 74 -1.54 -2.20 -11.13
N VAL A 75 -1.34 -2.46 -9.85
CA VAL A 75 -2.25 -3.23 -8.99
C VAL A 75 -3.21 -2.34 -8.20
N ASN A 76 -2.71 -1.31 -7.50
CA ASN A 76 -3.49 -0.25 -6.84
C ASN A 76 -4.70 -0.77 -6.04
N ASP A 77 -4.50 -1.81 -5.24
CA ASP A 77 -5.57 -2.52 -4.52
C ASP A 77 -6.39 -1.55 -3.68
N MET A 78 -5.71 -0.71 -2.91
CA MET A 78 -6.36 0.24 -2.01
C MET A 78 -7.26 1.22 -2.77
N SER A 79 -6.86 1.68 -3.96
CA SER A 79 -7.71 2.58 -4.75
C SER A 79 -8.95 1.89 -5.30
N ARG A 80 -8.86 0.61 -5.72
CA ARG A 80 -10.00 -0.17 -6.21
C ARG A 80 -11.03 -0.35 -5.10
N ALA A 81 -10.52 -0.76 -3.96
CA ALA A 81 -11.28 -1.11 -2.78
C ALA A 81 -11.96 0.16 -2.19
N LEU A 82 -11.26 1.31 -2.22
CA LEU A 82 -11.84 2.60 -1.86
C LEU A 82 -12.74 3.25 -2.94
N GLY A 83 -12.94 2.61 -4.09
CA GLY A 83 -13.73 3.17 -5.20
C GLY A 83 -13.13 4.42 -5.83
N ILE A 84 -11.82 4.63 -5.70
CA ILE A 84 -11.07 5.72 -6.33
C ILE A 84 -10.88 5.39 -7.83
N PRO A 85 -11.12 6.35 -8.74
CA PRO A 85 -10.94 6.12 -10.17
C PRO A 85 -9.52 5.63 -10.50
N GLN A 86 -9.41 4.59 -11.31
CA GLN A 86 -8.11 4.07 -11.77
C GLN A 86 -7.44 4.95 -12.82
N ASN A 87 -8.21 5.84 -13.46
CA ASN A 87 -7.65 6.85 -14.34
C ASN A 87 -7.09 8.01 -13.48
N PRO A 88 -5.77 8.31 -13.51
CA PRO A 88 -5.17 9.33 -12.65
C PRO A 88 -5.80 10.72 -12.82
N THR A 89 -6.18 11.10 -14.03
CA THR A 89 -6.86 12.39 -14.29
C THR A 89 -8.21 12.46 -13.59
N GLN A 90 -8.99 11.37 -13.60
CA GLN A 90 -10.27 11.31 -12.90
C GLN A 90 -10.08 11.31 -11.38
N ALA A 91 -9.07 10.58 -10.87
CA ALA A 91 -8.74 10.57 -9.45
C ALA A 91 -8.37 11.98 -8.95
N ILE A 92 -7.52 12.71 -9.69
CA ILE A 92 -7.15 14.09 -9.38
C ILE A 92 -8.38 15.01 -9.37
N ARG A 93 -9.26 14.89 -10.37
CA ARG A 93 -10.48 15.71 -10.45
C ARG A 93 -11.42 15.48 -9.27
N ARG A 94 -11.47 14.24 -8.74
CA ARG A 94 -12.32 13.85 -7.61
C ARG A 94 -11.79 14.28 -6.24
N ILE A 95 -10.58 14.84 -6.14
CA ILE A 95 -10.08 15.34 -4.85
C ILE A 95 -11.01 16.44 -4.32
N ASP A 96 -11.59 16.17 -3.15
CA ASP A 96 -12.32 17.11 -2.30
C ASP A 96 -11.85 16.91 -0.85
N ILE A 97 -11.38 18.00 -0.24
CA ILE A 97 -10.86 17.97 1.14
C ILE A 97 -11.97 17.85 2.20
N ASN A 98 -13.23 18.07 1.81
CA ASN A 98 -14.39 17.91 2.69
C ASN A 98 -14.93 16.48 2.66
N GLU A 99 -14.60 15.69 1.63
CA GLU A 99 -14.99 14.27 1.53
C GLU A 99 -13.89 13.37 2.10
N THR A 100 -13.82 13.30 3.42
CA THR A 100 -12.90 12.41 4.13
C THR A 100 -13.62 11.26 4.81
N ARG A 101 -12.91 10.15 5.01
CA ARG A 101 -13.38 9.03 5.84
C ARG A 101 -12.21 8.42 6.59
N THR A 102 -12.51 7.84 7.75
CA THR A 102 -11.56 7.01 8.49
C THR A 102 -11.43 5.65 7.82
N ILE A 103 -10.20 5.15 7.73
CA ILE A 103 -9.88 3.82 7.22
C ILE A 103 -9.05 3.09 8.28
N ASP A 104 -9.34 1.82 8.50
CA ASP A 104 -8.48 1.00 9.36
C ASP A 104 -7.24 0.58 8.58
N ILE A 105 -6.13 0.49 9.31
CA ILE A 105 -4.87 -0.04 8.82
C ILE A 105 -4.42 -1.14 9.78
N GLY A 106 -3.74 -2.14 9.24
CA GLY A 106 -3.17 -3.20 10.03
C GLY A 106 -1.82 -2.79 10.58
N ARG A 107 -1.45 -3.33 11.74
CA ARG A 107 -0.09 -3.22 12.30
C ARG A 107 0.47 -4.62 12.54
N CYS A 108 1.66 -4.87 12.02
CA CYS A 108 2.43 -6.08 12.27
C CYS A 108 3.79 -5.66 12.84
N ASN A 109 4.04 -6.01 14.11
CA ASN A 109 5.17 -5.49 14.89
C ASN A 109 5.18 -3.94 14.84
N ASP A 110 6.24 -3.34 14.30
CA ASP A 110 6.42 -1.89 14.20
C ASP A 110 6.08 -1.31 12.82
N ARG A 111 5.48 -2.13 11.93
CA ARG A 111 5.13 -1.72 10.56
C ARG A 111 3.63 -1.76 10.35
N TYR A 112 3.14 -0.79 9.59
CA TYR A 112 1.75 -0.70 9.19
C TYR A 112 1.53 -1.27 7.79
N PHE A 113 0.36 -1.84 7.54
CA PHE A 113 -0.04 -2.35 6.23
C PHE A 113 -1.46 -1.92 5.88
N CYS A 114 -1.69 -1.66 4.59
CA CYS A 114 -2.95 -1.08 4.10
C CYS A 114 -3.90 -2.12 3.49
N ASN A 115 -3.44 -3.35 3.24
CA ASN A 115 -4.25 -4.36 2.56
C ASN A 115 -4.11 -5.72 3.23
N ASN A 116 -2.92 -6.31 3.20
CA ASN A 116 -2.71 -7.64 3.73
C ASN A 116 -1.30 -7.87 4.29
N ILE A 117 -1.18 -8.91 5.10
CA ILE A 117 0.08 -9.56 5.46
C ILE A 117 0.00 -11.04 5.11
N ALA A 118 1.13 -11.59 4.72
CA ALA A 118 1.29 -13.00 4.40
C ALA A 118 2.46 -13.58 5.20
N ALA A 119 2.27 -14.75 5.78
CA ALA A 119 3.29 -15.49 6.53
C ALA A 119 3.36 -16.93 6.04
N GLY A 120 4.56 -17.42 5.73
CA GLY A 120 4.77 -18.75 5.15
C GLY A 120 5.55 -18.66 3.86
N VAL A 121 5.24 -19.56 2.93
CA VAL A 121 5.91 -19.63 1.63
C VAL A 121 5.50 -18.44 0.79
N ILE A 122 6.26 -17.36 0.93
CA ILE A 122 6.39 -16.39 -0.13
C ILE A 122 7.41 -17.02 -1.09
N PRO A 123 6.99 -17.45 -2.30
CA PRO A 123 7.86 -18.23 -3.15
C PRO A 123 9.18 -17.48 -3.35
N LYS A 124 10.30 -18.13 -3.01
CA LYS A 124 11.65 -17.74 -3.45
C LYS A 124 11.83 -17.87 -4.97
N VAL A 125 10.74 -17.78 -5.74
CA VAL A 125 10.69 -17.87 -7.20
C VAL A 125 11.11 -16.52 -7.81
N VAL A 126 11.51 -15.54 -7.00
CA VAL A 126 11.94 -14.21 -7.47
C VAL A 126 13.46 -14.08 -7.59
N ASP A 127 14.24 -15.04 -7.06
CA ASP A 127 15.72 -14.98 -7.16
C ASP A 127 16.24 -15.46 -8.53
N GLU A 128 15.40 -16.05 -9.39
CA GLU A 128 15.82 -16.59 -10.70
C GLU A 128 15.18 -15.92 -11.92
N VAL A 129 14.37 -14.87 -11.74
CA VAL A 129 13.71 -14.19 -12.87
C VAL A 129 14.47 -12.93 -13.24
N THR A 130 15.23 -13.01 -14.32
CA THR A 130 15.98 -11.86 -14.85
C THR A 130 15.03 -10.72 -15.23
N PRO A 131 15.48 -9.44 -15.20
CA PRO A 131 14.66 -8.29 -15.61
C PRO A 131 14.00 -8.44 -17.00
N LYS A 132 14.59 -9.24 -17.88
CA LYS A 132 14.08 -9.56 -19.22
C LYS A 132 12.82 -10.45 -19.19
N GLU A 133 12.72 -11.37 -18.24
CA GLU A 133 11.60 -12.30 -18.11
C GLU A 133 10.39 -11.67 -17.42
N LYS A 134 10.60 -10.65 -16.57
CA LYS A 134 9.54 -9.79 -16.01
C LYS A 134 8.72 -9.02 -17.06
N SER A 135 9.27 -8.84 -18.27
CA SER A 135 8.61 -8.16 -19.38
C SER A 135 7.79 -9.11 -20.28
N ILE A 136 8.16 -10.40 -20.32
CA ILE A 136 7.62 -11.39 -21.26
C ILE A 136 6.52 -12.24 -20.60
N LEU A 137 6.67 -12.56 -19.31
CA LEU A 137 5.67 -13.30 -18.53
C LEU A 137 4.83 -12.28 -17.77
N GLY A 138 3.72 -11.86 -18.38
CA GLY A 138 2.78 -10.92 -17.77
C GLY A 138 2.29 -11.36 -16.38
N PRO A 139 1.57 -10.48 -15.65
CA PRO A 139 1.18 -10.69 -14.26
C PRO A 139 0.59 -12.07 -13.93
N LEU A 140 -0.15 -12.67 -14.87
CA LEU A 140 -0.78 -13.99 -14.74
C LEU A 140 0.21 -15.15 -14.52
N ALA A 141 1.38 -15.13 -15.16
CA ALA A 141 2.38 -16.18 -15.00
C ALA A 141 3.02 -16.17 -13.60
N TYR A 142 3.17 -14.97 -13.01
CA TYR A 142 3.62 -14.81 -11.64
C TYR A 142 2.61 -15.43 -10.65
N PHE A 143 1.32 -15.16 -10.84
CA PHE A 143 0.25 -15.75 -10.02
C PHE A 143 0.19 -17.29 -10.15
N LEU A 144 0.33 -17.84 -11.36
CA LEU A 144 0.32 -19.29 -11.58
C LEU A 144 1.49 -20.00 -10.89
N ARG A 145 2.70 -19.42 -10.95
CA ARG A 145 3.89 -19.97 -10.29
C ARG A 145 3.79 -19.87 -8.76
N ALA A 146 3.26 -18.75 -8.25
CA ALA A 146 2.96 -18.62 -6.83
C ALA A 146 1.96 -19.68 -6.37
N GLY A 147 0.89 -19.93 -7.15
CA GLY A 147 -0.09 -20.99 -6.89
C GLY A 147 0.53 -22.39 -6.86
N GLN A 148 1.38 -22.73 -7.84
CA GLN A 148 2.07 -24.04 -7.86
C GLN A 148 3.02 -24.23 -6.66
N ALA A 149 3.71 -23.18 -6.24
CA ALA A 149 4.61 -23.24 -5.08
C ALA A 149 3.84 -23.56 -3.78
N LEU A 150 2.60 -23.12 -3.63
CA LEU A 150 1.77 -23.43 -2.46
C LEU A 150 1.46 -24.94 -2.32
N PHE A 151 1.23 -25.63 -3.44
CA PHE A 151 0.91 -27.07 -3.43
C PHE A 151 2.12 -27.98 -3.26
N THR A 152 3.33 -27.45 -3.41
CA THR A 152 4.57 -28.24 -3.43
C THR A 152 5.43 -28.02 -2.19
N THR A 153 5.04 -27.11 -1.30
CA THR A 153 5.84 -26.75 -0.13
C THR A 153 5.35 -27.43 1.14
N LYS A 154 6.29 -27.65 2.08
CA LYS A 154 5.97 -28.18 3.41
C LYS A 154 5.09 -27.23 4.21
N ASP A 155 4.12 -27.81 4.91
CA ASP A 155 3.33 -27.10 5.90
C ASP A 155 4.20 -26.56 7.04
N TYR A 156 3.90 -25.33 7.44
CA TYR A 156 4.35 -24.75 8.69
C TYR A 156 3.22 -24.86 9.72
N THR A 157 3.59 -25.00 11.00
CA THR A 157 2.63 -24.97 12.10
C THR A 157 2.50 -23.54 12.61
N TYR A 158 1.30 -22.99 12.58
CA TYR A 158 0.99 -21.67 13.10
C TYR A 158 0.12 -21.80 14.33
N ARG A 159 0.35 -20.93 15.31
CA ARG A 159 -0.61 -20.64 16.38
C ARG A 159 -1.20 -19.28 16.08
N ILE A 160 -2.51 -19.23 15.88
CA ILE A 160 -3.25 -18.01 15.57
C ILE A 160 -4.11 -17.71 16.80
N LYS A 161 -3.92 -16.50 17.33
CA LYS A 161 -4.70 -15.99 18.45
C LYS A 161 -5.43 -14.74 18.02
N THR A 162 -6.75 -14.76 18.13
CA THR A 162 -7.64 -13.62 17.92
C THR A 162 -8.26 -13.24 19.26
N GLU A 163 -9.18 -12.27 19.26
CA GLU A 163 -9.94 -11.91 20.47
C GLU A 163 -10.84 -13.07 20.93
N ASP A 164 -11.39 -13.83 19.97
CA ASP A 164 -12.38 -14.87 20.22
C ASP A 164 -11.79 -16.30 20.24
N ASP A 165 -10.64 -16.53 19.59
CA ASP A 165 -10.10 -17.87 19.36
C ASP A 165 -8.57 -17.97 19.61
N ASP A 166 -8.12 -19.16 19.96
CA ASP A 166 -6.70 -19.54 20.02
C ASP A 166 -6.57 -20.96 19.46
N PHE A 167 -6.09 -21.07 18.23
CA PHE A 167 -6.02 -22.34 17.53
C PHE A 167 -4.67 -22.56 16.85
N ILE A 168 -4.37 -23.84 16.62
CA ILE A 168 -3.18 -24.27 15.91
C ILE A 168 -3.61 -24.83 14.56
N CYS A 169 -2.98 -24.36 13.49
CA CYS A 169 -3.22 -24.87 12.15
C CYS A 169 -1.89 -25.23 11.46
N LYS A 170 -2.00 -26.10 10.46
CA LYS A 170 -0.89 -26.42 9.54
C LYS A 170 -1.26 -25.91 8.16
N SER A 171 -0.38 -25.12 7.58
CA SER A 171 -0.59 -24.54 6.26
C SER A 171 0.77 -24.21 5.62
N PRO A 172 0.92 -24.20 4.29
CA PRO A 172 2.09 -23.60 3.65
C PRO A 172 2.04 -22.06 3.70
N LEU A 173 0.87 -21.46 3.88
CA LEU A 173 0.66 -20.00 3.87
C LEU A 173 -0.49 -19.58 4.78
N VAL A 174 -0.29 -18.50 5.52
CA VAL A 174 -1.34 -17.76 6.23
C VAL A 174 -1.41 -16.35 5.63
N LEU A 175 -2.63 -15.91 5.31
CA LEU A 175 -2.95 -14.57 4.85
C LEU A 175 -3.90 -13.91 5.85
N ALA A 176 -3.58 -12.69 6.27
CA ALA A 176 -4.51 -11.83 7.00
C ALA A 176 -4.80 -10.60 6.14
N LEU A 177 -6.09 -10.33 5.91
CA LEU A 177 -6.61 -9.30 5.03
C LEU A 177 -7.39 -8.28 5.85
N LEU A 178 -7.32 -6.99 5.48
CA LEU A 178 -8.20 -5.97 6.03
C LEU A 178 -9.53 -5.97 5.26
N THR A 179 -10.62 -6.22 5.98
CA THR A 179 -11.96 -6.43 5.40
C THR A 179 -12.70 -5.13 5.09
N ASN A 180 -12.31 -4.01 5.67
CA ASN A 180 -12.93 -2.69 5.50
C ASN A 180 -12.34 -1.88 4.33
N VAL A 181 -11.27 -2.40 3.72
CA VAL A 181 -10.70 -1.80 2.51
C VAL A 181 -11.50 -2.27 1.29
N VAL A 182 -12.03 -3.51 1.30
CA VAL A 182 -12.78 -4.18 0.23
C VAL A 182 -14.28 -3.86 0.24
#